data_AF-A0A3N5PBW6-F1
#
_entry.id   AF-A0A3N5PBW6-F1
#
_cell.length_a   1.000
_cell.length_b   1.000
_cell.length_c   1.000
_cell.angle_alpha   90.00
_cell.angle_beta   90.00
_cell.angle_gamma   90.00
#
_symmetry.space_group_name_H-M   'P 1'
#
loop_
_entity.id
_entity.type
_entity.pdbx_description
1 polymer ?
#
loop_
_entity_poly.entity_id
_entity_poly.type
_entity_poly.pdbx_seq_one_letter_code
_entity_poly.pdbx_strand_id
1 'polypeptide(L)' 'LAGNEEIGWQATSQCTKPDGEFDTKKDIGFFADASESWLVTPPGKFAIFYPQDAHAPLAGTGEMFKAVIKIAVE' A
#
# COMPACT_ATOMS: atom_id res chain seq x y z
N LEU A 1 12.76 -8.65 -11.16
CA LEU A 1 12.22 -7.50 -10.39
C LEU A 1 13.19 -6.35 -10.60
N ALA A 2 12.74 -5.22 -11.13
CA ALA A 2 13.57 -4.06 -11.51
C ALA A 2 12.81 -2.75 -11.20
N GLY A 3 13.53 -1.64 -11.04
CA GLY A 3 13.00 -0.35 -10.60
C GLY A 3 12.98 -0.19 -9.07
N ASN A 4 13.02 1.06 -8.59
CA ASN A 4 12.87 1.40 -7.18
C ASN A 4 11.42 1.81 -6.93
N GLU A 5 10.72 1.12 -6.02
CA GLU A 5 9.37 1.48 -5.60
C GLU A 5 9.46 2.35 -4.34
N GLU A 6 8.51 3.27 -4.20
CA GLU A 6 8.23 3.98 -2.96
C GLU A 6 6.77 3.75 -2.60
N ILE A 7 6.50 3.35 -1.36
CA ILE A 7 5.14 3.03 -0.91
C ILE A 7 4.83 3.91 0.31
N GLY A 8 3.82 4.76 0.16
CA GLY A 8 3.32 5.56 1.27
C GLY A 8 2.60 4.67 2.28
N TRP A 9 2.70 4.97 3.57
CA TRP A 9 2.06 4.21 4.65
C TRP A 9 1.39 5.13 5.66
N GLN A 10 0.26 4.67 6.21
CA GLN A 10 -0.37 5.21 7.41
C GLN A 10 -1.19 4.12 8.13
N ALA A 11 -1.28 4.18 9.45
CA ALA A 11 -2.20 3.33 10.21
C ALA A 11 -3.66 3.66 9.87
N THR A 12 -4.50 2.65 9.57
CA THR A 12 -5.91 2.88 9.20
C THR A 12 -6.71 3.57 10.30
N SER A 13 -6.33 3.39 11.58
CA SER A 13 -6.92 4.09 12.72
C SER A 13 -6.67 5.60 12.74
N GLN A 14 -5.70 6.07 11.95
CA GLN A 14 -5.37 7.49 11.79
C GLN A 14 -5.83 8.05 10.43
N CYS A 15 -6.38 7.22 9.54
CA CYS A 15 -7.01 7.69 8.32
C CYS A 15 -8.37 8.34 8.65
N THR A 16 -8.53 9.59 8.24
CA THR A 16 -9.71 10.41 8.59
C THR A 16 -10.58 10.74 7.39
N LYS A 17 -10.14 10.42 6.17
CA LYS A 17 -10.80 10.77 4.92
C LYS A 17 -11.10 9.50 4.10
N PRO A 18 -12.05 8.66 4.52
CA PRO A 18 -12.47 7.52 3.70
C PRO A 18 -13.00 8.01 2.35
N ASP A 19 -12.59 7.35 1.27
CA ASP A 19 -13.04 7.60 -0.10
C ASP A 19 -13.95 6.46 -0.56
N GLY A 20 -15.20 6.53 -0.11
CA GLY A 20 -16.22 5.51 -0.34
C GLY A 20 -16.30 4.44 0.76
N GLU A 21 -17.16 3.45 0.52
CA GLU A 21 -17.36 2.31 1.41
C GLU A 21 -16.36 1.18 1.11
N PHE A 22 -16.13 0.31 2.10
CA PHE A 22 -15.32 -0.88 1.91
C PHE A 22 -16.02 -1.88 0.97
N ASP A 23 -15.32 -2.31 -0.09
CA ASP A 23 -15.80 -3.32 -1.03
C ASP A 23 -15.42 -4.72 -0.53
N THR A 24 -16.38 -5.42 0.07
CA THR A 24 -16.19 -6.77 0.62
C THR A 24 -15.86 -7.83 -0.43
N LYS A 25 -16.24 -7.64 -1.70
CA LYS A 25 -15.93 -8.60 -2.78
C LYS A 25 -14.50 -8.45 -3.25
N LYS A 26 -13.96 -7.23 -3.20
CA LYS A 26 -12.59 -6.92 -3.61
C LYS A 26 -11.60 -6.87 -2.46
N ASP A 27 -12.08 -6.94 -1.22
CA ASP A 27 -11.28 -6.84 0.01
C ASP A 27 -10.44 -5.55 0.02
N ILE A 28 -11.09 -4.40 -0.19
CA ILE A 28 -10.43 -3.10 -0.31
C ILE A 28 -11.30 -1.93 0.17
N GLY A 29 -10.66 -0.96 0.79
CA GLY A 29 -11.19 0.37 1.07
C GLY A 29 -10.14 1.43 0.73
N PHE A 30 -10.58 2.63 0.37
CA PHE A 30 -9.70 3.72 -0.02
C PHE A 30 -9.80 4.89 0.95
N PHE A 31 -8.70 5.65 1.04
CA PHE A 31 -8.60 6.87 1.83
C PHE A 31 -7.93 7.96 1.00
N ALA A 32 -8.38 9.20 1.17
CA ALA A 32 -7.80 10.40 0.56
C ALA A 32 -6.82 11.13 1.51
N ASP A 33 -6.42 10.49 2.61
CA ASP A 33 -5.38 10.98 3.52
C ASP A 33 -4.01 10.99 2.83
N ALA A 34 -3.15 11.94 3.21
CA ALA A 34 -1.74 11.88 2.85
C ALA A 34 -1.04 10.81 3.69
N SER A 35 -0.03 10.15 3.13
CA SER A 35 0.78 9.17 3.87
C SER A 35 1.61 9.84 4.96
N GLU A 36 1.73 9.18 6.12
CA GLU A 36 2.59 9.61 7.24
C GLU A 36 4.06 9.39 6.92
N SER A 37 4.38 8.25 6.30
CA SER A 37 5.75 7.87 5.95
C SER A 37 5.82 7.21 4.59
N TRP A 38 7.05 7.12 4.05
CA TRP A 38 7.34 6.55 2.74
C TRP A 38 8.42 5.46 2.87
N LEU A 39 8.12 4.28 2.36
CA LEU A 39 8.99 3.11 2.39
C LEU A 39 9.66 2.92 1.03
N VAL A 40 10.98 3.08 0.98
CA VAL A 40 11.76 2.76 -0.21
C VAL A 40 11.93 1.24 -0.29
N THR A 41 11.50 0.65 -1.42
CA THR A 41 11.57 -0.80 -1.68
C THR A 41 12.41 -1.07 -2.93
N PRO A 42 13.74 -1.24 -2.80
CA PRO A 42 14.62 -1.57 -3.91
C PRO A 42 14.38 -2.99 -4.47
N PRO A 43 14.92 -3.31 -5.66
CA PRO A 43 14.89 -4.66 -6.20
C PRO A 43 15.39 -5.72 -5.22
N GLY A 44 14.65 -6.83 -5.09
CA GLY A 44 14.98 -7.93 -4.18
C GLY A 44 14.59 -7.69 -2.72
N LYS A 45 13.99 -6.54 -2.40
CA LYS A 45 13.36 -6.26 -1.10
C LYS A 45 11.84 -6.34 -1.23
N PHE A 46 11.16 -6.45 -0.10
CA PHE A 46 9.70 -6.48 -0.02
C PHE A 46 9.23 -5.77 1.24
N ALA A 47 7.98 -5.32 1.21
CA ALA A 47 7.24 -4.83 2.37
C ALA A 47 6.03 -5.74 2.62
N ILE A 48 5.61 -5.84 3.87
CA ILE A 48 4.38 -6.53 4.28
C ILE A 48 3.44 -5.45 4.81
N PHE A 49 2.20 -5.44 4.32
CA PHE A 49 1.12 -4.58 4.80
C PHE A 49 0.00 -5.46 5.34
N TYR A 50 -0.32 -5.29 6.62
CA TYR A 50 -1.44 -5.92 7.30
C TYR A 50 -2.75 -5.19 6.97
N PRO A 51 -3.94 -5.75 7.32
CA PRO A 51 -5.22 -5.07 7.07
C PRO A 51 -5.33 -3.67 7.72
N GLN A 52 -4.53 -3.40 8.74
CA GLN A 52 -4.50 -2.11 9.44
C GLN A 52 -3.50 -1.11 8.83
N ASP A 53 -2.85 -1.47 7.73
CA ASP A 53 -1.86 -0.63 7.04
C ASP A 53 -2.45 -0.06 5.75
N ALA A 54 -2.94 1.17 5.80
CA ALA A 54 -3.26 1.90 4.58
C ALA A 54 -1.94 2.20 3.84
N HIS A 55 -1.90 1.90 2.55
CA HIS A 55 -0.69 2.04 1.77
C HIS A 55 -0.95 2.56 0.35
N ALA A 56 -0.04 3.40 -0.14
CA ALA A 56 -0.11 4.06 -1.43
C ALA A 56 1.09 3.63 -2.31
N PRO A 57 0.95 2.56 -3.12
CA PRO A 57 2.01 2.08 -4.00
C PRO A 57 2.16 2.95 -5.26
N LEU A 58 3.17 2.66 -6.08
CA LEU A 58 3.43 3.31 -7.38
C LEU A 58 3.93 4.75 -7.29
N ALA A 59 4.63 5.11 -6.20
CA ALA A 59 5.28 6.41 -6.08
C ALA A 59 6.76 6.41 -6.51
N GLY A 60 7.29 5.26 -6.94
CA GLY A 60 8.60 5.18 -7.59
C GLY A 60 8.65 5.87 -8.96
N THR A 61 9.85 5.97 -9.54
CA THR A 61 10.05 6.58 -10.87
C THR A 61 10.42 5.54 -11.93
N GLY A 62 9.92 5.75 -13.15
CA GLY A 62 10.19 4.87 -14.30
C GLY A 62 9.37 3.58 -14.30
N GLU A 63 9.66 2.72 -15.27
CA GLU A 63 9.03 1.40 -15.34
C GLU A 63 9.57 0.48 -14.24
N MET A 64 8.66 -0.28 -13.62
CA MET A 64 9.02 -1.26 -12.60
C MET A 64 8.26 -2.57 -12.81
N PHE A 65 8.89 -3.66 -12.37
CA PHE A 65 8.26 -4.98 -12.35
C PHE A 65 8.26 -5.54 -10.93
N LYS A 66 7.05 -5.69 -10.37
CA LYS A 66 6.81 -6.16 -8.99
C LYS A 66 5.75 -7.25 -8.93
N ALA A 67 5.71 -7.96 -7.82
CA ALA A 67 4.64 -8.88 -7.47
C ALA A 67 3.94 -8.41 -6.19
N VAL A 68 2.63 -8.63 -6.10
CA VAL A 68 1.84 -8.46 -4.87
C VAL A 68 1.29 -9.82 -4.51
N ILE A 69 1.67 -10.33 -3.35
CA ILE A 69 1.19 -11.62 -2.84
C ILE A 69 0.09 -11.34 -1.82
N LYS A 70 -1.09 -11.93 -2.04
CA LYS A 70 -2.22 -11.83 -1.12
C LYS A 70 -2.23 -13.07 -0.23
N ILE A 71 -2.19 -12.86 1.08
CA ILE A 71 -2.18 -13.92 2.10
C ILE A 71 -3.37 -13.63 3.01
N ALA A 72 -4.27 -14.60 3.17
CA ALA A 72 -5.40 -14.48 4.09
C ALA A 72 -4.90 -14.42 5.54
N VAL A 73 -5.49 -13.54 6.33
CA VAL A 73 -5.31 -13.48 7.79
C VAL A 73 -6.62 -13.91 8.47
N GLU A 74 -6.54 -14.35 9.72
CA GLU A 74 -7.70 -14.82 10.50
C GLU A 74 -8.71 -13.70 10.81
#